data_AF-A0A5J4THI3-F1
#
_entry.id   AF-A0A5J4THI3-F1
#
_cell.length_a   1.000
_cell.length_b   1.000
_cell.length_c   1.000
_cell.angle_alpha   90.00
_cell.angle_beta   90.00
_cell.angle_gamma   90.00
#
_symmetry.space_group_name_H-M   'P 1'
#
loop_
_entity.id
_entity.type
_entity.pdbx_description
1 polymer ?
#
loop_
_entity_poly.entity_id
_entity_poly.type
_entity_poly.pdbx_seq_one_letter_code
_entity_poly.pdbx_strand_id
1 'polypeptide(L)'
;TIYCEDKFGSLSITQTNISQQLTSFINPPTVEQIRDQNNIEYGGGAIVIQNAQRLKFEECYFIQNQGWRTGVINIQQMSKNWISLDNQQEFISDTFEIRRCVFESNFANKDKSISQISYKTDIGNDIIFDYEYSKTDILSNIIQTNSSSIIPKTGSIHKQFAMSVFDQTLNAKLTFEVAYVSLEGTNQQTNTSGQQRTPYQTIEYANFHISSSQRLLQHLYVFPGNFTENCIFIGGQNVSITGTAQGLTDPKEQFSAQLDFPGPTEIHNSILTNEDLIQVYDGAVTLHTLVIRIDNSDESFSYPFSAIAIQGSKASASIEQCAFRTVNNKLALDKDFLSLDRGGNLTIRSTSVQKIIENYRPVLYIVVSETSQVTLQYVNITSCEIFESSSGVIHLQYYTGGTVTLDQCQFRYNIVVTYNYQGYKP
;
A
#
# COMPACT_ATOMS: atom_id res chain seq x y z
N THR A 1 -22.99 -1.98 22.70
CA THR A 1 -21.52 -2.06 22.53
C THR A 1 -20.92 -3.04 23.51
N ILE A 2 -20.08 -3.96 23.04
CA ILE A 2 -19.27 -4.86 23.87
C ILE A 2 -17.88 -4.25 23.96
N TYR A 3 -17.33 -4.14 25.17
CA TYR A 3 -15.99 -3.60 25.40
C TYR A 3 -15.20 -4.60 26.25
N CYS A 4 -14.09 -5.09 25.71
CA CYS A 4 -13.15 -5.96 26.41
C CYS A 4 -11.91 -5.14 26.78
N GLU A 5 -11.72 -4.93 28.09
CA GLU A 5 -10.56 -4.25 28.66
C GLU A 5 -9.24 -4.99 28.38
N ASP A 6 -8.12 -4.34 28.69
CA ASP A 6 -6.79 -4.96 28.62
C ASP A 6 -6.77 -6.28 29.42
N LYS A 7 -6.00 -7.25 28.91
CA LYS A 7 -5.82 -8.58 29.49
C LYS A 7 -7.11 -9.39 29.62
N PHE A 8 -7.89 -9.48 28.55
CA PHE A 8 -9.06 -10.36 28.48
C PHE A 8 -8.65 -11.81 28.12
N GLY A 9 -9.22 -12.81 28.80
CA GLY A 9 -8.90 -14.22 28.52
C GLY A 9 -9.41 -14.67 27.16
N SER A 10 -10.72 -14.89 27.05
CA SER A 10 -11.34 -15.36 25.80
C SER A 10 -12.71 -14.75 25.57
N LEU A 11 -12.97 -14.23 24.37
CA LEU A 11 -14.31 -13.85 23.92
C LEU A 11 -14.80 -14.86 22.89
N SER A 12 -15.96 -15.48 23.16
CA SER A 12 -16.66 -16.32 22.19
C SER A 12 -18.07 -15.79 22.02
N ILE A 13 -18.39 -15.31 20.81
CA ILE A 13 -19.72 -14.86 20.43
C ILE A 13 -20.23 -15.81 19.36
N THR A 14 -21.37 -16.45 19.63
CA THR A 14 -21.93 -17.47 18.76
C THR A 14 -23.40 -17.18 18.49
N GLN A 15 -23.87 -17.39 17.27
CA GLN A 15 -25.30 -17.31 16.90
C GLN A 15 -25.97 -15.99 17.32
N THR A 16 -25.21 -14.90 17.26
CA THR A 16 -25.63 -13.60 17.79
C THR A 16 -25.91 -12.63 16.66
N ASN A 17 -27.00 -11.87 16.77
CA ASN A 17 -27.29 -10.74 15.90
C ASN A 17 -26.96 -9.43 16.62
N ILE A 18 -26.04 -8.65 16.06
CA ILE A 18 -25.67 -7.32 16.53
C ILE A 18 -26.02 -6.35 15.41
N SER A 19 -27.06 -5.56 15.63
CA SER A 19 -27.58 -4.64 14.63
C SER A 19 -27.76 -3.22 15.15
N GLN A 20 -27.65 -2.26 14.24
CA GLN A 20 -28.00 -0.85 14.47
C GLN A 20 -27.32 -0.21 15.69
N GLN A 21 -26.12 -0.70 16.06
CA GLN A 21 -25.30 -0.05 17.06
C GLN A 21 -24.74 1.26 16.49
N LEU A 22 -24.67 2.31 17.31
CA LEU A 22 -24.03 3.56 16.95
C LEU A 22 -22.97 3.89 18.00
N THR A 23 -21.72 3.98 17.57
CA THR A 23 -20.62 4.53 18.36
C THR A 23 -19.98 5.68 17.59
N SER A 24 -19.93 6.86 18.18
CA SER A 24 -19.29 8.02 17.57
C SER A 24 -18.78 8.96 18.64
N PHE A 25 -17.99 9.93 18.22
CA PHE A 25 -17.74 11.07 19.07
C PHE A 25 -18.95 11.98 19.16
N ILE A 26 -18.99 12.74 20.26
CA ILE A 26 -19.85 13.91 20.40
C ILE A 26 -19.42 14.97 19.37
N ASN A 27 -18.11 15.19 19.22
CA ASN A 27 -17.52 16.08 18.21
C ASN A 27 -16.45 15.31 17.42
N PRO A 28 -16.71 14.97 16.14
CA PRO A 28 -15.70 14.37 15.27
C PRO A 28 -14.45 15.26 15.16
N PRO A 29 -13.23 14.72 15.33
CA PRO A 29 -12.02 15.50 15.13
C PRO A 29 -11.87 15.92 13.65
N THR A 30 -11.31 17.10 13.41
CA THR A 30 -10.98 17.59 12.06
C THR A 30 -9.77 16.85 11.49
N VAL A 31 -9.58 16.92 10.17
CA VAL A 31 -8.40 16.33 9.50
C VAL A 31 -7.08 16.86 10.08
N GLU A 32 -7.02 18.15 10.41
CA GLU A 32 -5.85 18.77 11.07
C GLU A 32 -5.62 18.20 12.47
N GLN A 33 -6.69 18.04 13.27
CA GLN A 33 -6.60 17.45 14.60
C GLN A 33 -6.13 15.99 14.56
N ILE A 34 -6.53 15.23 13.53
CA ILE A 34 -6.06 13.86 13.32
C ILE A 34 -4.58 13.83 12.94
N ARG A 35 -4.13 14.80 12.11
CA ARG A 35 -2.73 14.93 11.71
C ARG A 35 -1.81 15.24 12.89
N ASP A 36 -2.27 16.07 13.82
CA ASP A 36 -1.47 16.52 14.96
C ASP A 36 -1.50 15.55 16.16
N GLN A 37 -2.37 14.54 16.14
CA GLN A 37 -2.53 13.59 17.24
C GLN A 37 -1.77 12.29 16.98
N ASN A 38 -0.59 12.15 17.59
CA ASN A 38 0.22 10.94 17.50
C ASN A 38 -0.25 9.77 18.40
N ASN A 39 -1.17 9.97 19.36
CA ASN A 39 -1.32 9.02 20.49
C ASN A 39 -2.74 8.80 21.03
N ILE A 40 -3.82 9.12 20.31
CA ILE A 40 -5.17 8.79 20.79
C ILE A 40 -5.86 7.84 19.82
N GLU A 41 -5.86 6.55 20.17
CA GLU A 41 -6.58 5.52 19.44
C GLU A 41 -8.09 5.65 19.68
N TYR A 42 -8.79 6.09 18.65
CA TYR A 42 -10.25 6.18 18.67
C TYR A 42 -10.87 4.97 18.01
N GLY A 43 -10.87 3.87 18.76
CA GLY A 43 -11.23 2.55 18.32
C GLY A 43 -12.72 2.20 18.29
N GLY A 44 -13.60 3.14 17.99
CA GLY A 44 -15.07 2.92 18.06
C GLY A 44 -15.54 1.76 17.17
N GLY A 45 -16.62 1.08 17.57
CA GLY A 45 -17.22 -0.09 16.90
C GLY A 45 -18.33 -0.70 17.76
N ALA A 46 -19.05 -1.69 17.24
CA ALA A 46 -20.03 -2.46 18.03
C ALA A 46 -19.35 -3.32 19.11
N ILE A 47 -18.15 -3.80 18.84
CA ILE A 47 -17.29 -4.61 19.71
C ILE A 47 -15.89 -4.01 19.68
N VAL A 48 -15.33 -3.72 20.85
CA VAL A 48 -13.97 -3.21 21.00
C VAL A 48 -13.20 -4.14 21.92
N ILE A 49 -12.05 -4.61 21.44
CA ILE A 49 -11.16 -5.50 22.17
C ILE A 49 -9.83 -4.79 22.32
N GLN A 50 -9.51 -4.36 23.55
CA GLN A 50 -8.20 -3.77 23.84
C GLN A 50 -7.10 -4.82 23.77
N ASN A 51 -7.31 -5.97 24.41
CA ASN A 51 -6.35 -7.06 24.41
C ASN A 51 -7.03 -8.39 24.80
N ALA A 52 -6.88 -9.44 23.99
CA ALA A 52 -7.41 -10.78 24.29
C ALA A 52 -6.41 -11.91 23.97
N GLN A 53 -6.56 -13.11 24.57
CA GLN A 53 -5.81 -14.29 24.09
C GLN A 53 -6.57 -15.04 22.99
N ARG A 54 -7.89 -15.15 23.15
CA ARG A 54 -8.72 -15.93 22.22
C ARG A 54 -9.96 -15.14 21.83
N LEU A 55 -10.21 -15.05 20.54
CA LEU A 55 -11.39 -14.42 19.97
C LEU A 55 -12.04 -15.41 19.01
N LYS A 56 -13.32 -15.72 19.25
CA LYS A 56 -14.11 -16.58 18.38
C LYS A 56 -15.45 -15.93 18.07
N PHE A 57 -15.75 -15.81 16.79
CA PHE A 57 -17.04 -15.40 16.28
C PHE A 57 -17.58 -16.50 15.38
N GLU A 58 -18.74 -17.05 15.69
CA GLU A 58 -19.33 -18.14 14.91
C GLU A 58 -20.82 -17.88 14.63
N GLU A 59 -21.23 -17.94 13.36
CA GLU A 59 -22.64 -17.78 12.96
C GLU A 59 -23.25 -16.45 13.44
N CYS A 60 -22.45 -15.37 13.41
CA CYS A 60 -22.88 -14.05 13.86
C CYS A 60 -23.38 -13.20 12.68
N TYR A 61 -24.36 -12.33 12.96
CA TYR A 61 -24.91 -11.37 12.00
C TYR A 61 -24.62 -9.95 12.50
N PHE A 62 -23.91 -9.16 11.70
CA PHE A 62 -23.54 -7.79 12.01
C PHE A 62 -24.19 -6.85 10.99
N ILE A 63 -25.31 -6.24 11.35
CA ILE A 63 -26.19 -5.56 10.39
C ILE A 63 -26.33 -4.07 10.71
N GLN A 64 -25.99 -3.19 9.78
CA GLN A 64 -26.21 -1.74 9.89
C GLN A 64 -25.58 -1.07 11.12
N ASN A 65 -24.46 -1.61 11.60
CA ASN A 65 -23.72 -0.99 12.70
C ASN A 65 -22.91 0.19 12.19
N GLN A 66 -22.76 1.18 13.06
CA GLN A 66 -22.04 2.41 12.78
C GLN A 66 -21.05 2.66 13.91
N GLY A 67 -19.78 2.82 13.56
CA GLY A 67 -18.76 3.22 14.52
C GLY A 67 -17.89 4.36 14.00
N TRP A 68 -17.02 4.91 14.83
CA TRP A 68 -16.14 5.99 14.38
C TRP A 68 -15.12 5.47 13.36
N ARG A 69 -14.21 4.60 13.81
CA ARG A 69 -13.09 4.10 13.02
C ARG A 69 -13.38 2.72 12.42
N THR A 70 -14.10 1.86 13.14
CA THR A 70 -14.68 0.62 12.58
C THR A 70 -16.18 0.57 12.79
N GLY A 71 -16.91 -0.02 11.85
CA GLY A 71 -18.34 -0.21 12.02
C GLY A 71 -18.70 -1.30 13.03
N VAL A 72 -17.91 -2.37 13.13
CA VAL A 72 -18.27 -3.53 13.96
C VAL A 72 -17.18 -3.93 14.94
N ILE A 73 -16.08 -4.53 14.50
CA ILE A 73 -15.12 -5.21 15.39
C ILE A 73 -13.80 -4.44 15.37
N ASN A 74 -13.42 -3.85 16.50
CA ASN A 74 -12.10 -3.28 16.69
C ASN A 74 -11.24 -4.23 17.53
N ILE A 75 -10.13 -4.71 16.97
CA ILE A 75 -9.16 -5.57 17.67
C ILE A 75 -7.83 -4.83 17.79
N GLN A 76 -7.55 -4.29 18.97
CA GLN A 76 -6.33 -3.52 19.24
C GLN A 76 -5.11 -4.42 19.43
N GLN A 77 -5.24 -5.46 20.27
CA GLN A 77 -4.14 -6.35 20.59
C GLN A 77 -4.60 -7.80 20.80
N MET A 78 -3.73 -8.75 20.45
CA MET A 78 -3.79 -10.12 20.96
C MET A 78 -2.52 -10.42 21.77
N SER A 79 -2.67 -10.95 22.98
CA SER A 79 -1.52 -11.18 23.86
C SER A 79 -0.88 -12.54 23.63
N LYS A 80 0.38 -12.54 23.16
CA LYS A 80 1.24 -13.73 23.09
C LYS A 80 1.73 -14.24 24.45
N ASN A 81 1.66 -13.41 25.51
CA ASN A 81 2.51 -13.59 26.70
C ASN A 81 1.80 -13.44 28.07
N TRP A 82 0.48 -13.25 28.13
CA TRP A 82 -0.21 -13.37 29.41
C TRP A 82 -0.53 -14.86 29.64
N ILE A 83 -0.02 -15.44 30.71
CA ILE A 83 -0.43 -16.77 31.19
C ILE A 83 -1.40 -16.45 32.33
N SER A 84 -2.69 -16.78 32.17
CA SER A 84 -3.57 -16.78 33.33
C SER A 84 -3.01 -17.84 34.29
N LEU A 85 -2.66 -17.43 35.50
CA LEU A 85 -1.96 -18.26 36.48
C LEU A 85 -2.80 -19.47 36.97
N ASP A 86 -4.05 -19.60 36.51
CA ASP A 86 -5.04 -20.48 37.15
C ASP A 86 -5.39 -21.77 36.39
N ASN A 87 -4.83 -22.08 35.21
CA ASN A 87 -5.00 -23.42 34.63
C ASN A 87 -3.84 -23.82 33.69
N GLN A 88 -2.90 -24.61 34.21
CA GLN A 88 -1.81 -25.24 33.45
C GLN A 88 -2.26 -26.47 32.65
N GLN A 89 -3.36 -26.38 31.90
CA GLN A 89 -3.71 -27.42 30.91
C GLN A 89 -4.19 -26.78 29.60
N GLU A 90 -3.43 -27.05 28.52
CA GLU A 90 -3.67 -26.74 27.11
C GLU A 90 -3.47 -25.29 26.61
N PHE A 91 -2.22 -24.82 26.64
CA PHE A 91 -1.77 -23.74 25.76
C PHE A 91 -1.51 -24.29 24.35
N ILE A 92 -2.58 -24.35 23.55
CA ILE A 92 -2.49 -24.42 22.09
C ILE A 92 -2.99 -23.07 21.57
N SER A 93 -2.03 -22.29 21.05
CA SER A 93 -2.12 -21.05 20.23
C SER A 93 -3.01 -19.89 20.70
N ASP A 94 -2.54 -18.67 20.48
CA ASP A 94 -3.42 -17.50 20.33
C ASP A 94 -4.35 -17.79 19.15
N THR A 95 -5.66 -17.74 19.37
CA THR A 95 -6.65 -18.10 18.33
C THR A 95 -7.60 -16.94 18.11
N PHE A 96 -7.48 -16.29 16.97
CA PHE A 96 -8.53 -15.48 16.38
C PHE A 96 -9.29 -16.37 15.39
N GLU A 97 -10.63 -16.37 15.39
CA GLU A 97 -11.45 -17.11 14.44
C GLU A 97 -12.78 -16.37 14.16
N ILE A 98 -13.13 -16.21 12.88
CA ILE A 98 -14.43 -15.73 12.41
C ILE A 98 -15.01 -16.71 11.40
N ARG A 99 -16.06 -17.43 11.79
CA ARG A 99 -16.63 -18.52 11.02
C ARG A 99 -18.11 -18.28 10.72
N ARG A 100 -18.50 -18.39 9.44
CA ARG A 100 -19.90 -18.30 8.99
C ARG A 100 -20.59 -17.01 9.44
N CYS A 101 -19.86 -15.90 9.55
CA CYS A 101 -20.44 -14.62 9.93
C CYS A 101 -20.92 -13.85 8.69
N VAL A 102 -21.91 -12.99 8.88
CA VAL A 102 -22.46 -12.10 7.85
C VAL A 102 -22.31 -10.67 8.31
N PHE A 103 -21.64 -9.86 7.51
CA PHE A 103 -21.53 -8.42 7.70
C PHE A 103 -22.39 -7.70 6.67
N GLU A 104 -23.39 -6.94 7.09
CA GLU A 104 -24.33 -6.30 6.18
C GLU A 104 -24.43 -4.81 6.42
N SER A 105 -24.00 -4.03 5.42
CA SER A 105 -24.17 -2.57 5.41
C SER A 105 -23.67 -1.88 6.69
N ASN A 106 -22.52 -2.28 7.24
CA ASN A 106 -21.90 -1.58 8.37
C ASN A 106 -21.10 -0.36 7.87
N PHE A 107 -20.86 0.62 8.76
CA PHE A 107 -20.24 1.89 8.40
C PHE A 107 -19.25 2.38 9.46
N ALA A 108 -18.08 2.81 9.01
CA ALA A 108 -17.16 3.64 9.75
C ALA A 108 -17.39 5.11 9.36
N ASN A 109 -17.74 5.94 10.35
CA ASN A 109 -18.08 7.34 10.13
C ASN A 109 -16.87 8.22 9.81
N LYS A 110 -15.66 7.81 10.22
CA LYS A 110 -14.39 8.48 9.89
C LYS A 110 -14.22 8.63 8.37
N ASP A 111 -14.69 7.66 7.59
CA ASP A 111 -14.61 7.65 6.12
C ASP A 111 -15.34 8.83 5.46
N LYS A 112 -16.45 9.27 6.07
CA LYS A 112 -17.24 10.41 5.60
C LYS A 112 -16.63 11.76 6.00
N SER A 113 -15.88 11.78 7.09
CA SER A 113 -15.26 13.00 7.64
C SER A 113 -13.91 13.32 7.00
N ILE A 114 -13.25 12.33 6.39
CA ILE A 114 -11.91 12.46 5.80
C ILE A 114 -11.98 12.15 4.30
N SER A 115 -11.53 13.08 3.47
CA SER A 115 -11.46 12.90 2.02
C SER A 115 -10.17 12.21 1.57
N GLN A 116 -9.09 12.35 2.34
CA GLN A 116 -7.75 11.87 2.00
C GLN A 116 -7.60 10.37 2.27
N ILE A 117 -7.29 9.59 1.23
CA ILE A 117 -7.22 8.12 1.25
C ILE A 117 -6.09 7.61 2.17
N SER A 118 -4.97 8.32 2.27
CA SER A 118 -3.84 7.96 3.16
C SER A 118 -4.26 7.81 4.63
N TYR A 119 -5.27 8.59 5.06
CA TYR A 119 -5.83 8.55 6.41
C TYR A 119 -7.03 7.61 6.55
N LYS A 120 -7.35 6.84 5.50
CA LYS A 120 -8.38 5.79 5.51
C LYS A 120 -7.79 4.38 5.70
N THR A 121 -6.47 4.25 5.71
CA THR A 121 -5.75 2.98 5.89
C THR A 121 -6.13 2.25 7.19
N ASP A 122 -6.44 3.03 8.22
CA ASP A 122 -6.83 2.58 9.54
C ASP A 122 -8.36 2.51 9.72
N ILE A 123 -9.16 2.53 8.65
CA ILE A 123 -10.63 2.45 8.68
C ILE A 123 -11.10 1.08 8.21
N GLY A 124 -12.10 0.50 8.87
CA GLY A 124 -12.73 -0.74 8.42
C GLY A 124 -14.22 -0.78 8.75
N ASN A 125 -15.09 -0.75 7.74
CA ASN A 125 -16.55 -0.79 7.92
C ASN A 125 -17.01 -2.03 8.71
N ASP A 126 -16.29 -3.15 8.59
CA ASP A 126 -16.56 -4.37 9.35
C ASP A 126 -15.54 -4.59 10.46
N ILE A 127 -14.25 -4.70 10.14
CA ILE A 127 -13.23 -5.15 11.10
C ILE A 127 -11.98 -4.26 11.04
N ILE A 128 -11.36 -3.97 12.17
CA ILE A 128 -9.99 -3.45 12.24
C ILE A 128 -9.08 -4.41 13.00
N PHE A 129 -7.87 -4.57 12.47
CA PHE A 129 -6.78 -5.35 13.06
C PHE A 129 -5.59 -4.45 13.36
N ASP A 130 -5.45 -3.95 14.59
CA ASP A 130 -4.31 -3.10 15.00
C ASP A 130 -3.16 -3.87 15.63
N TYR A 131 -3.26 -5.19 15.62
CA TYR A 131 -2.20 -6.07 16.09
C TYR A 131 -1.37 -6.60 14.92
N GLU A 132 -0.08 -6.85 15.18
CA GLU A 132 0.80 -7.54 14.25
C GLU A 132 0.44 -9.04 14.14
N TYR A 133 -0.58 -9.32 13.35
CA TYR A 133 -0.89 -10.70 12.94
C TYR A 133 0.02 -11.15 11.82
N SER A 134 0.35 -12.45 11.75
CA SER A 134 0.82 -12.95 10.47
C SER A 134 -0.39 -12.99 9.52
N LYS A 135 -0.20 -12.53 8.27
CA LYS A 135 -1.26 -12.58 7.25
C LYS A 135 -1.86 -13.99 7.11
N THR A 136 -1.02 -15.02 7.23
CA THR A 136 -1.44 -16.42 7.20
C THR A 136 -2.43 -16.74 8.31
N ASP A 137 -2.24 -16.18 9.51
CA ASP A 137 -3.15 -16.39 10.64
C ASP A 137 -4.52 -15.77 10.36
N ILE A 138 -4.60 -14.54 9.85
CA ILE A 138 -5.91 -13.93 9.55
C ILE A 138 -6.62 -14.71 8.43
N LEU A 139 -5.91 -15.02 7.33
CA LEU A 139 -6.50 -15.71 6.18
C LEU A 139 -7.01 -17.12 6.51
N SER A 140 -6.31 -17.86 7.37
CA SER A 140 -6.76 -19.21 7.77
C SER A 140 -7.96 -19.21 8.72
N ASN A 141 -8.22 -18.07 9.36
CA ASN A 141 -9.15 -17.96 10.47
C ASN A 141 -10.46 -17.24 10.13
N ILE A 142 -10.56 -16.61 8.96
CA ILE A 142 -11.84 -16.08 8.43
C ILE A 142 -12.41 -17.11 7.45
N ILE A 143 -13.46 -17.83 7.88
CA ILE A 143 -13.97 -19.03 7.21
C ILE A 143 -15.45 -18.84 6.84
N GLN A 144 -15.78 -18.97 5.56
CA GLN A 144 -17.18 -18.91 5.07
C GLN A 144 -17.93 -17.63 5.51
N THR A 145 -17.19 -16.55 5.70
CA THR A 145 -17.72 -15.26 6.14
C THR A 145 -17.93 -14.36 4.92
N ASN A 146 -18.97 -13.55 4.93
CA ASN A 146 -19.24 -12.61 3.83
C ASN A 146 -19.58 -11.21 4.36
N SER A 147 -19.41 -10.23 3.47
CA SER A 147 -19.69 -8.84 3.73
C SER A 147 -20.37 -8.19 2.53
N SER A 148 -21.43 -7.42 2.77
CA SER A 148 -22.01 -6.48 1.82
C SER A 148 -21.73 -5.01 2.17
N SER A 149 -20.98 -4.76 3.25
CA SER A 149 -20.53 -3.43 3.63
C SER A 149 -19.66 -2.79 2.54
N ILE A 150 -19.64 -1.46 2.52
CA ILE A 150 -18.83 -0.67 1.58
C ILE A 150 -17.34 -0.93 1.88
N ILE A 151 -16.49 -0.78 0.87
CA ILE A 151 -15.03 -0.85 1.03
C ILE A 151 -14.54 0.47 1.66
N PRO A 152 -13.62 0.47 2.65
CA PRO A 152 -12.91 -0.70 3.16
C PRO A 152 -13.73 -1.51 4.16
N LYS A 153 -13.74 -2.83 4.03
CA LYS A 153 -14.36 -3.75 4.99
C LYS A 153 -13.43 -3.98 6.17
N THR A 154 -12.13 -4.04 5.89
CA THR A 154 -11.05 -4.27 6.83
C THR A 154 -10.10 -3.07 6.90
N GLY A 155 -9.52 -2.79 8.07
CA GLY A 155 -8.55 -1.71 8.25
C GLY A 155 -7.45 -2.07 9.26
N SER A 156 -6.37 -1.29 9.30
CA SER A 156 -5.28 -1.48 10.26
C SER A 156 -4.39 -0.23 10.37
N ILE A 157 -3.87 0.06 11.57
CA ILE A 157 -2.74 1.01 11.71
C ILE A 157 -1.44 0.48 11.06
N HIS A 158 -1.32 -0.83 10.90
CA HIS A 158 -0.18 -1.46 10.26
C HIS A 158 -0.47 -1.58 8.76
N LYS A 159 0.19 -0.74 7.96
CA LYS A 159 -0.02 -0.62 6.51
C LYS A 159 -0.08 -1.98 5.80
N GLN A 160 0.83 -2.91 6.11
CA GLN A 160 0.86 -4.27 5.54
C GLN A 160 -0.43 -5.10 5.72
N PHE A 161 -1.34 -4.67 6.60
CA PHE A 161 -2.63 -5.29 6.92
C PHE A 161 -3.83 -4.40 6.55
N ALA A 162 -3.59 -3.23 5.94
CA ALA A 162 -4.64 -2.27 5.59
C ALA A 162 -5.49 -2.72 4.39
N MET A 163 -6.76 -2.28 4.41
CA MET A 163 -7.78 -2.08 3.37
C MET A 163 -8.00 -3.08 2.23
N SER A 164 -6.96 -3.75 1.72
CA SER A 164 -7.01 -4.43 0.42
C SER A 164 -6.69 -5.93 0.54
N VAL A 165 -5.80 -6.32 1.46
CA VAL A 165 -5.43 -7.73 1.69
C VAL A 165 -6.59 -8.56 2.22
N PHE A 166 -7.35 -8.02 3.17
CA PHE A 166 -8.33 -8.79 3.93
C PHE A 166 -9.77 -8.53 3.50
N ASP A 167 -10.05 -7.47 2.74
CA ASP A 167 -11.38 -7.22 2.16
C ASP A 167 -11.85 -8.38 1.27
N GLN A 168 -10.92 -9.05 0.59
CA GLN A 168 -11.21 -10.24 -0.21
C GLN A 168 -11.72 -11.42 0.62
N THR A 169 -11.21 -11.60 1.84
CA THR A 169 -11.67 -12.69 2.71
C THR A 169 -13.14 -12.55 3.09
N LEU A 170 -13.66 -11.31 3.00
CA LEU A 170 -15.05 -10.98 3.29
C LEU A 170 -15.89 -10.84 2.02
N ASN A 171 -15.34 -11.02 0.81
CA ASN A 171 -16.07 -10.83 -0.44
C ASN A 171 -16.50 -12.14 -1.10
N ALA A 172 -17.80 -12.24 -1.42
CA ALA A 172 -18.38 -13.39 -2.13
C ALA A 172 -18.84 -13.07 -3.57
N LYS A 173 -18.66 -11.86 -4.11
CA LYS A 173 -19.18 -11.50 -5.45
C LYS A 173 -18.25 -10.63 -6.28
N LEU A 174 -18.07 -11.11 -7.53
CA LEU A 174 -17.62 -10.46 -8.77
C LEU A 174 -16.60 -9.35 -8.60
N THR A 175 -15.35 -9.71 -8.88
CA THR A 175 -14.26 -8.76 -9.02
C THR A 175 -13.52 -9.13 -10.30
N PHE A 176 -13.34 -8.15 -11.18
CA PHE A 176 -12.65 -8.35 -12.45
C PHE A 176 -11.15 -8.39 -12.16
N GLU A 177 -10.43 -9.38 -12.68
CA GLU A 177 -8.95 -9.44 -12.56
C GLU A 177 -8.27 -8.33 -13.39
N VAL A 178 -9.01 -7.74 -14.33
CA VAL A 178 -8.56 -6.69 -15.23
C VAL A 178 -9.44 -5.46 -15.09
N ALA A 179 -8.83 -4.28 -15.00
CA ALA A 179 -9.54 -3.04 -15.18
C ALA A 179 -8.76 -2.00 -15.96
N TYR A 180 -9.49 -1.00 -16.42
CA TYR A 180 -8.99 0.09 -17.24
C TYR A 180 -9.11 1.42 -16.50
N VAL A 181 -8.12 2.28 -16.69
CA VAL A 181 -8.02 3.61 -16.05
C VAL A 181 -7.80 4.68 -17.12
N SER A 182 -8.62 5.73 -17.12
CA SER A 182 -8.55 6.84 -18.07
C SER A 182 -8.91 8.16 -17.39
N LEU A 183 -8.35 9.28 -17.85
CA LEU A 183 -8.71 10.62 -17.37
C LEU A 183 -10.19 10.97 -17.60
N GLU A 184 -10.82 10.33 -18.59
CA GLU A 184 -12.26 10.46 -18.89
C GLU A 184 -13.14 9.49 -18.08
N GLY A 185 -12.52 8.64 -17.24
CA GLY A 185 -13.20 7.66 -16.41
C GLY A 185 -13.93 8.27 -15.21
N THR A 186 -14.54 7.41 -14.40
CA THR A 186 -15.23 7.82 -13.16
C THR A 186 -14.81 6.96 -11.96
N ASN A 187 -14.59 7.61 -10.82
CA ASN A 187 -14.33 6.93 -9.55
C ASN A 187 -15.63 6.61 -8.82
N GLN A 188 -16.46 5.78 -9.45
CA GLN A 188 -17.70 5.28 -8.87
C GLN A 188 -17.81 3.79 -9.11
N GLN A 189 -18.26 3.04 -8.10
CA GLN A 189 -18.44 1.60 -8.22
C GLN A 189 -19.85 1.28 -8.73
N THR A 190 -19.93 0.77 -9.95
CA THR A 190 -21.13 0.22 -10.61
C THR A 190 -20.83 -1.15 -11.21
N ASN A 191 -21.84 -1.86 -11.71
CA ASN A 191 -21.67 -3.20 -12.30
C ASN A 191 -20.78 -3.25 -13.54
N THR A 192 -20.53 -2.11 -14.21
CA THR A 192 -19.67 -2.00 -15.39
C THR A 192 -18.37 -1.25 -15.11
N SER A 193 -18.15 -0.79 -13.88
CA SER A 193 -16.97 0.03 -13.56
C SER A 193 -15.68 -0.76 -13.73
N GLY A 194 -14.65 -0.09 -14.24
CA GLY A 194 -13.37 -0.69 -14.55
C GLY A 194 -13.31 -1.42 -15.89
N GLN A 195 -14.40 -1.57 -16.63
CA GLN A 195 -14.34 -2.10 -18.00
C GLN A 195 -13.73 -1.07 -18.96
N GLN A 196 -13.20 -1.53 -20.09
CA GLN A 196 -12.54 -0.65 -21.07
C GLN A 196 -13.40 0.53 -21.53
N ARG A 197 -14.72 0.32 -21.67
CA ARG A 197 -15.68 1.36 -22.09
C ARG A 197 -16.16 2.26 -20.95
N THR A 198 -15.93 1.85 -19.71
CA THR A 198 -16.33 2.56 -18.49
C THR A 198 -15.18 2.47 -17.47
N PRO A 199 -14.01 3.06 -17.82
CA PRO A 199 -12.81 2.97 -17.01
C PRO A 199 -12.94 3.77 -15.71
N TYR A 200 -12.10 3.43 -14.73
CA TYR A 200 -11.90 4.25 -13.54
C TYR A 200 -11.13 5.53 -13.88
N GLN A 201 -11.26 6.57 -13.05
CA GLN A 201 -10.61 7.86 -13.31
C GLN A 201 -9.13 7.88 -12.85
N THR A 202 -8.84 7.26 -11.71
CA THR A 202 -7.51 7.27 -11.08
C THR A 202 -7.00 5.86 -10.83
N ILE A 203 -5.68 5.69 -10.85
CA ILE A 203 -5.01 4.42 -10.59
C ILE A 203 -5.19 4.02 -9.12
N GLU A 204 -5.10 4.97 -8.19
CA GLU A 204 -5.33 4.76 -6.76
C GLU A 204 -6.71 4.14 -6.50
N TYR A 205 -7.77 4.72 -7.06
CA TYR A 205 -9.14 4.20 -6.93
C TYR A 205 -9.32 2.81 -7.56
N ALA A 206 -8.78 2.60 -8.76
CA ALA A 206 -8.85 1.30 -9.42
C ALA A 206 -8.13 0.22 -8.59
N ASN A 207 -6.88 0.51 -8.19
CA ASN A 207 -6.07 -0.35 -7.34
C ASN A 207 -6.81 -0.75 -6.05
N PHE A 208 -7.53 0.19 -5.46
CA PHE A 208 -8.30 0.00 -4.23
C PHE A 208 -9.57 -0.85 -4.40
N HIS A 209 -10.29 -0.73 -5.52
CA HIS A 209 -11.62 -1.34 -5.67
C HIS A 209 -11.65 -2.67 -6.42
N ILE A 210 -10.51 -3.12 -6.93
CA ILE A 210 -10.39 -4.37 -7.68
C ILE A 210 -9.77 -5.44 -6.80
N SER A 211 -10.12 -6.70 -7.06
CA SER A 211 -9.52 -7.83 -6.38
C SER A 211 -8.08 -8.09 -6.83
N SER A 212 -7.16 -8.05 -5.88
CA SER A 212 -5.87 -8.74 -5.97
C SER A 212 -5.61 -9.58 -4.72
N SER A 213 -5.09 -10.78 -4.91
CA SER A 213 -4.67 -11.66 -3.82
C SER A 213 -3.21 -12.08 -4.06
N GLN A 214 -2.58 -12.77 -3.12
CA GLN A 214 -1.28 -13.41 -3.39
C GLN A 214 -1.34 -14.46 -4.52
N ARG A 215 -2.53 -14.97 -4.84
CA ARG A 215 -2.76 -15.97 -5.89
C ARG A 215 -3.40 -15.40 -7.15
N LEU A 216 -3.91 -14.18 -7.10
CA LEU A 216 -4.64 -13.52 -8.18
C LEU A 216 -3.97 -12.19 -8.46
N LEU A 217 -3.26 -12.14 -9.59
CA LEU A 217 -2.66 -10.91 -10.10
C LEU A 217 -3.77 -10.03 -10.67
N GLN A 218 -3.83 -8.79 -10.18
CA GLN A 218 -4.67 -7.75 -10.74
C GLN A 218 -3.93 -7.03 -11.85
N HIS A 219 -4.62 -6.75 -12.95
CA HIS A 219 -4.10 -6.00 -14.09
C HIS A 219 -4.85 -4.65 -14.22
N LEU A 220 -4.09 -3.56 -14.11
CA LEU A 220 -4.56 -2.20 -14.36
C LEU A 220 -3.97 -1.72 -15.69
N TYR A 221 -4.81 -1.57 -16.70
CA TYR A 221 -4.45 -1.00 -17.99
C TYR A 221 -4.77 0.49 -18.02
N VAL A 222 -3.73 1.31 -18.14
CA VAL A 222 -3.82 2.76 -18.00
C VAL A 222 -3.68 3.41 -19.38
N PHE A 223 -4.71 4.14 -19.79
CA PHE A 223 -4.75 4.90 -21.03
C PHE A 223 -3.74 6.07 -21.02
N PRO A 224 -3.46 6.70 -22.18
CA PRO A 224 -2.66 7.91 -22.25
C PRO A 224 -3.18 9.03 -21.32
N GLY A 225 -2.28 9.70 -20.62
CA GLY A 225 -2.66 10.79 -19.72
C GLY A 225 -1.67 11.03 -18.59
N ASN A 226 -1.81 12.17 -17.92
CA ASN A 226 -1.10 12.49 -16.70
C ASN A 226 -2.02 12.27 -15.49
N PHE A 227 -1.70 11.27 -14.68
CA PHE A 227 -2.46 10.85 -13.52
C PHE A 227 -1.80 11.38 -12.25
N THR A 228 -2.47 12.34 -11.62
CA THR A 228 -2.08 12.84 -10.29
C THR A 228 -2.68 11.95 -9.22
N GLU A 229 -1.83 11.31 -8.43
CA GLU A 229 -2.20 10.33 -7.41
C GLU A 229 -1.72 10.79 -6.03
N ASN A 230 -2.44 10.43 -4.97
CA ASN A 230 -1.99 10.74 -3.60
C ASN A 230 -1.11 9.62 -3.04
N CYS A 231 -1.53 8.37 -3.23
CA CYS A 231 -0.77 7.18 -2.83
C CYS A 231 -1.34 5.94 -3.52
N ILE A 232 -0.52 5.20 -4.25
CA ILE A 232 -0.85 3.88 -4.76
C ILE A 232 -0.35 2.84 -3.76
N PHE A 233 -1.26 2.41 -2.89
CA PHE A 233 -0.94 1.48 -1.80
C PHE A 233 -1.15 0.01 -2.20
N ILE A 234 -0.11 -0.80 -2.07
CA ILE A 234 -0.09 -2.24 -2.42
C ILE A 234 0.39 -3.01 -1.18
N GLY A 235 -0.53 -3.31 -0.27
CA GLY A 235 -0.26 -4.21 0.86
C GLY A 235 -0.67 -5.62 0.48
N GLY A 236 0.21 -6.62 0.61
CA GLY A 236 -0.07 -8.05 0.50
C GLY A 236 -0.73 -8.54 -0.79
N GLN A 237 -0.85 -7.68 -1.79
CA GLN A 237 -1.54 -7.92 -3.05
C GLN A 237 -0.53 -8.03 -4.19
N ASN A 238 -0.94 -8.67 -5.28
CA ASN A 238 -0.17 -8.70 -6.51
C ASN A 238 -0.87 -7.81 -7.55
N VAL A 239 -0.20 -6.75 -7.99
CA VAL A 239 -0.76 -5.75 -8.91
C VAL A 239 0.20 -5.53 -10.07
N SER A 240 -0.34 -5.50 -11.29
CA SER A 240 0.34 -5.08 -12.51
C SER A 240 -0.29 -3.78 -12.98
N ILE A 241 0.51 -2.71 -13.10
CA ILE A 241 0.10 -1.42 -13.64
C ILE A 241 0.82 -1.24 -14.97
N THR A 242 0.04 -1.21 -16.04
CA THR A 242 0.54 -1.21 -17.41
C THR A 242 0.08 0.05 -18.11
N GLY A 243 1.04 0.92 -18.43
CA GLY A 243 0.80 2.13 -19.20
C GLY A 243 0.64 1.87 -20.70
N THR A 244 0.35 2.94 -21.43
CA THR A 244 0.26 2.91 -22.89
C THR A 244 1.64 3.19 -23.50
N ALA A 245 2.10 2.33 -24.42
CA ALA A 245 3.38 2.50 -25.09
C ALA A 245 3.41 3.70 -26.04
N GLN A 246 4.60 4.23 -26.29
CA GLN A 246 4.78 5.36 -27.20
C GLN A 246 4.21 5.03 -28.59
N GLY A 247 3.40 5.95 -29.13
CA GLY A 247 2.77 5.78 -30.45
C GLY A 247 1.48 4.95 -30.44
N LEU A 248 1.04 4.44 -29.28
CA LEU A 248 -0.24 3.78 -29.11
C LEU A 248 -1.25 4.71 -28.43
N THR A 249 -2.54 4.45 -28.70
CA THR A 249 -3.67 5.13 -28.07
C THR A 249 -4.31 4.30 -26.97
N ASP A 250 -4.09 2.97 -26.99
CA ASP A 250 -4.66 2.03 -26.05
C ASP A 250 -3.53 1.21 -25.38
N PRO A 251 -3.68 0.88 -24.08
CA PRO A 251 -2.79 -0.05 -23.42
C PRO A 251 -2.96 -1.44 -24.03
N LYS A 252 -1.86 -2.18 -24.17
CA LYS A 252 -1.83 -3.54 -24.73
C LYS A 252 -1.39 -4.55 -23.69
N GLU A 253 -1.73 -5.82 -23.90
CA GLU A 253 -1.37 -6.90 -22.97
C GLU A 253 0.03 -7.47 -23.24
N GLN A 254 0.48 -7.44 -24.50
CA GLN A 254 1.73 -8.06 -24.93
C GLN A 254 2.77 -7.01 -25.33
N PHE A 255 3.96 -7.14 -24.76
CA PHE A 255 5.06 -6.20 -24.98
C PHE A 255 6.27 -6.88 -25.57
N SER A 256 7.00 -6.12 -26.39
CA SER A 256 8.31 -6.42 -26.89
C SER A 256 9.32 -5.52 -26.19
N ALA A 257 10.25 -6.14 -25.45
CA ALA A 257 11.34 -5.48 -24.73
C ALA A 257 12.22 -4.57 -25.62
N GLN A 258 12.17 -4.75 -26.95
CA GLN A 258 12.99 -4.04 -27.93
C GLN A 258 12.27 -2.88 -28.64
N LEU A 259 10.94 -2.88 -28.65
CA LEU A 259 10.14 -1.95 -29.46
C LEU A 259 9.24 -1.05 -28.63
N ASP A 260 8.91 -1.47 -27.40
CA ASP A 260 8.03 -0.69 -26.54
C ASP A 260 8.85 0.23 -25.64
N PHE A 261 8.55 1.51 -25.75
CA PHE A 261 9.11 2.56 -24.91
C PHE A 261 7.99 3.16 -24.05
N PRO A 262 8.31 3.64 -22.83
CA PRO A 262 7.33 4.29 -21.97
C PRO A 262 6.63 5.40 -22.75
N GLY A 263 5.32 5.30 -22.89
CA GLY A 263 4.52 6.20 -23.71
C GLY A 263 3.91 7.35 -22.90
N PRO A 264 2.79 7.92 -23.35
CA PRO A 264 2.21 9.16 -22.79
C PRO A 264 1.51 8.97 -21.43
N THR A 265 1.59 7.78 -20.82
CA THR A 265 1.02 7.54 -19.49
C THR A 265 2.02 7.95 -18.41
N GLU A 266 1.73 9.05 -17.72
CA GLU A 266 2.55 9.60 -16.64
C GLU A 266 1.82 9.49 -15.29
N ILE A 267 2.53 9.06 -14.24
CA ILE A 267 2.05 9.04 -12.85
C ILE A 267 2.83 10.10 -12.07
N HIS A 268 2.12 11.00 -11.41
CA HIS A 268 2.67 12.12 -10.65
C HIS A 268 2.11 12.14 -9.23
N ASN A 269 2.92 12.60 -8.28
CA ASN A 269 2.46 12.90 -6.92
C ASN A 269 1.54 14.14 -6.90
N SER A 270 0.59 14.14 -5.98
CA SER A 270 -0.23 15.31 -5.63
C SER A 270 0.38 16.08 -4.46
N ILE A 271 -0.12 17.30 -4.21
CA ILE A 271 0.17 18.08 -3.00
C ILE A 271 -0.28 17.41 -1.69
N LEU A 272 -1.13 16.38 -1.77
CA LEU A 272 -1.63 15.62 -0.62
C LEU A 272 -0.83 14.34 -0.37
N THR A 273 0.16 14.05 -1.21
CA THR A 273 1.04 12.88 -1.06
C THR A 273 1.75 12.98 0.28
N ASN A 274 1.44 12.06 1.18
CA ASN A 274 2.08 11.94 2.49
C ASN A 274 2.92 10.65 2.47
N GLU A 275 4.23 10.78 2.67
CA GLU A 275 5.26 9.72 2.62
C GLU A 275 5.75 9.23 1.26
N ASP A 276 5.05 8.38 0.52
CA ASP A 276 5.61 7.77 -0.70
C ASP A 276 4.50 7.60 -1.74
N LEU A 277 4.79 7.84 -3.02
CA LEU A 277 3.79 7.81 -4.11
C LEU A 277 3.29 6.39 -4.38
N ILE A 278 4.19 5.40 -4.45
CA ILE A 278 3.85 3.99 -4.57
C ILE A 278 4.43 3.25 -3.37
N GLN A 279 3.57 2.57 -2.63
CA GLN A 279 3.90 1.90 -1.38
C GLN A 279 3.62 0.40 -1.49
N VAL A 280 4.65 -0.44 -1.38
CA VAL A 280 4.52 -1.90 -1.47
C VAL A 280 4.91 -2.53 -0.15
N TYR A 281 3.97 -3.23 0.50
CA TYR A 281 4.18 -3.89 1.79
C TYR A 281 3.85 -5.37 1.71
N ASP A 282 4.86 -6.24 1.74
CA ASP A 282 4.69 -7.71 1.62
C ASP A 282 3.79 -8.18 0.45
N GLY A 283 3.70 -7.35 -0.60
CA GLY A 283 2.97 -7.58 -1.86
C GLY A 283 3.91 -7.56 -3.07
N ALA A 284 3.35 -7.75 -4.26
CA ALA A 284 4.09 -7.68 -5.51
C ALA A 284 3.53 -6.57 -6.41
N VAL A 285 4.40 -5.69 -6.91
CA VAL A 285 4.03 -4.72 -7.95
C VAL A 285 4.79 -5.01 -9.24
N THR A 286 4.09 -4.96 -10.37
CA THR A 286 4.69 -4.90 -11.70
C THR A 286 4.32 -3.57 -12.34
N LEU A 287 5.31 -2.76 -12.70
CA LEU A 287 5.13 -1.48 -13.38
C LEU A 287 5.69 -1.62 -14.79
N HIS A 288 4.87 -1.34 -15.80
CA HIS A 288 5.24 -1.58 -17.19
C HIS A 288 4.87 -0.42 -18.10
N THR A 289 5.85 0.10 -18.84
CA THR A 289 5.64 1.12 -19.88
C THR A 289 5.02 2.41 -19.33
N LEU A 290 5.51 2.83 -18.15
CA LEU A 290 5.03 4.02 -17.45
C LEU A 290 6.14 5.07 -17.33
N VAL A 291 5.73 6.33 -17.30
CA VAL A 291 6.58 7.42 -16.82
C VAL A 291 6.19 7.73 -15.38
N ILE A 292 7.12 7.63 -14.44
CA ILE A 292 6.91 8.08 -13.07
C ILE A 292 7.65 9.40 -12.91
N ARG A 293 6.89 10.45 -12.66
CA ARG A 293 7.40 11.82 -12.66
C ARG A 293 7.05 12.52 -11.36
N ILE A 294 8.09 12.85 -10.61
CA ILE A 294 7.93 13.56 -9.34
C ILE A 294 7.81 15.06 -9.60
N ASP A 295 6.69 15.64 -9.18
CA ASP A 295 6.50 17.08 -9.10
C ASP A 295 7.19 17.62 -7.84
N ASN A 296 8.31 18.29 -8.09
CA ASN A 296 9.16 18.96 -7.13
C ASN A 296 9.18 20.49 -7.37
N SER A 297 8.11 21.03 -7.96
CA SER A 297 8.03 22.46 -8.30
C SER A 297 7.68 23.37 -7.11
N ASP A 298 7.10 22.81 -6.06
CA ASP A 298 6.71 23.55 -4.85
C ASP A 298 7.82 23.45 -3.78
N GLU A 299 8.35 24.60 -3.35
CA GLU A 299 9.37 24.71 -2.31
C GLU A 299 8.87 24.20 -0.93
N SER A 300 7.57 23.99 -0.76
CA SER A 300 6.98 23.42 0.46
C SER A 300 7.14 21.90 0.58
N PHE A 301 7.63 21.21 -0.46
CA PHE A 301 8.08 19.80 -0.38
C PHE A 301 9.38 19.69 0.43
N SER A 302 9.31 20.02 1.72
CA SER A 302 10.34 19.75 2.73
C SER A 302 10.15 18.38 3.39
N TYR A 303 9.16 17.61 2.94
CA TYR A 303 8.89 16.27 3.46
C TYR A 303 9.65 15.22 2.63
N PRO A 304 10.51 14.42 3.25
CA PRO A 304 11.26 13.38 2.55
C PRO A 304 10.30 12.29 2.08
N PHE A 305 10.17 12.12 0.76
CA PHE A 305 9.17 11.23 0.16
C PHE A 305 9.75 10.47 -1.06
N SER A 306 9.54 9.16 -1.16
CA SER A 306 10.05 8.33 -2.28
C SER A 306 8.99 8.14 -3.35
N ALA A 307 9.41 8.03 -4.62
CA ALA A 307 8.47 7.69 -5.69
C ALA A 307 7.96 6.26 -5.52
N ILE A 308 8.85 5.32 -5.14
CA ILE A 308 8.50 3.93 -4.87
C ILE A 308 9.21 3.47 -3.60
N ALA A 309 8.44 2.99 -2.62
CA ALA A 309 8.97 2.34 -1.43
C ALA A 309 8.49 0.88 -1.35
N ILE A 310 9.44 -0.04 -1.22
CA ILE A 310 9.19 -1.49 -1.17
C ILE A 310 9.67 -2.01 0.19
N GLN A 311 8.74 -2.50 0.99
CA GLN A 311 8.95 -2.85 2.40
C GLN A 311 8.47 -4.26 2.71
N GLY A 312 9.25 -4.98 3.52
CA GLY A 312 8.94 -6.33 3.98
C GLY A 312 9.63 -7.43 3.18
N SER A 313 9.91 -8.53 3.88
CA SER A 313 10.68 -9.67 3.36
C SER A 313 9.97 -10.48 2.26
N LYS A 314 8.66 -10.28 2.08
CA LYS A 314 7.88 -10.92 1.02
C LYS A 314 7.54 -9.95 -0.11
N ALA A 315 7.96 -8.70 -0.01
CA ALA A 315 7.67 -7.71 -1.02
C ALA A 315 8.50 -7.93 -2.29
N SER A 316 7.90 -7.64 -3.44
CA SER A 316 8.60 -7.69 -4.72
C SER A 316 8.15 -6.57 -5.65
N ALA A 317 9.09 -6.07 -6.44
CA ALA A 317 8.78 -5.13 -7.51
C ALA A 317 9.46 -5.55 -8.82
N SER A 318 8.70 -5.50 -9.91
CA SER A 318 9.22 -5.59 -11.28
C SER A 318 8.93 -4.27 -12.00
N ILE A 319 9.96 -3.63 -12.55
CA ILE A 319 9.86 -2.33 -13.21
C ILE A 319 10.47 -2.46 -14.59
N GLU A 320 9.61 -2.55 -15.61
CA GLU A 320 10.02 -2.87 -16.98
C GLU A 320 9.63 -1.75 -17.94
N GLN A 321 10.59 -1.31 -18.76
CA GLN A 321 10.36 -0.31 -19.81
C GLN A 321 9.77 1.01 -19.26
N CYS A 322 10.18 1.42 -18.06
CA CYS A 322 9.71 2.64 -17.41
C CYS A 322 10.71 3.80 -17.56
N ALA A 323 10.24 5.02 -17.30
CA ALA A 323 11.08 6.19 -17.21
C ALA A 323 10.84 6.97 -15.92
N PHE A 324 11.93 7.42 -15.30
CA PHE A 324 11.94 8.17 -14.04
C PHE A 324 12.52 9.55 -14.26
N ARG A 325 11.77 10.59 -13.85
CA ARG A 325 12.15 12.00 -14.02
C ARG A 325 11.48 12.90 -12.99
N THR A 326 11.90 14.16 -12.93
CA THR A 326 11.25 15.21 -12.14
C THR A 326 10.55 16.24 -13.03
N VAL A 327 9.64 17.04 -12.47
CA VAL A 327 9.05 18.19 -13.17
C VAL A 327 10.10 19.29 -13.36
N ASN A 328 10.83 19.63 -12.30
CA ASN A 328 11.90 20.61 -12.32
C ASN A 328 13.26 19.93 -12.12
N ASN A 329 14.04 19.84 -13.20
CA ASN A 329 15.36 19.20 -13.19
C ASN A 329 16.48 20.04 -12.55
N LYS A 330 16.13 21.20 -11.96
CA LYS A 330 17.07 22.07 -11.24
C LYS A 330 16.84 22.08 -9.74
N LEU A 331 15.74 21.49 -9.27
CA LEU A 331 15.42 21.40 -7.86
C LEU A 331 15.77 20.01 -7.35
N ALA A 332 16.39 19.97 -6.17
CA ALA A 332 16.75 18.74 -5.50
C ALA A 332 15.54 18.09 -4.82
N LEU A 333 15.58 16.76 -4.71
CA LEU A 333 14.71 15.97 -3.86
C LEU A 333 15.41 15.72 -2.49
N ASP A 334 14.61 15.47 -1.46
CA ASP A 334 15.09 15.21 -0.09
C ASP A 334 15.03 13.73 0.33
N LYS A 335 14.60 12.80 -0.56
CA LYS A 335 14.56 11.35 -0.32
C LYS A 335 14.75 10.55 -1.62
N ASP A 336 15.11 9.27 -1.48
CA ASP A 336 15.38 8.33 -2.58
C ASP A 336 14.21 8.22 -3.57
N PHE A 337 14.51 8.14 -4.87
CA PHE A 337 13.48 7.88 -5.88
C PHE A 337 12.87 6.49 -5.73
N LEU A 338 13.71 5.47 -5.49
CA LEU A 338 13.27 4.11 -5.16
C LEU A 338 14.01 3.61 -3.93
N SER A 339 13.25 3.11 -2.95
CA SER A 339 13.79 2.42 -1.77
C SER A 339 13.30 0.98 -1.70
N LEU A 340 14.22 0.06 -1.42
CA LEU A 340 13.96 -1.34 -1.11
C LEU A 340 14.52 -1.65 0.28
N ASP A 341 13.64 -2.02 1.21
CA ASP A 341 14.03 -2.46 2.56
C ASP A 341 14.33 -3.98 2.59
N ARG A 342 14.86 -4.44 3.74
CA ARG A 342 15.43 -5.77 3.95
C ARG A 342 14.52 -6.90 3.46
N GLY A 343 15.07 -7.74 2.59
CA GLY A 343 14.49 -9.03 2.21
C GLY A 343 13.56 -9.01 1.00
N GLY A 344 13.21 -7.84 0.48
CA GLY A 344 12.41 -7.75 -0.75
C GLY A 344 13.20 -8.11 -2.01
N ASN A 345 12.46 -8.38 -3.09
CA ASN A 345 12.99 -8.68 -4.42
C ASN A 345 12.76 -7.53 -5.39
N LEU A 346 13.72 -7.27 -6.27
CA LEU A 346 13.63 -6.16 -7.22
C LEU A 346 14.16 -6.58 -8.59
N THR A 347 13.34 -6.42 -9.62
CA THR A 347 13.76 -6.56 -11.02
C THR A 347 13.51 -5.24 -11.74
N ILE A 348 14.54 -4.65 -12.33
CA ILE A 348 14.43 -3.46 -13.18
C ILE A 348 14.99 -3.80 -14.56
N ARG A 349 14.19 -3.65 -15.62
CA ARG A 349 14.59 -3.94 -17.00
C ARG A 349 14.29 -2.79 -17.95
N SER A 350 15.23 -2.47 -18.84
CA SER A 350 15.06 -1.50 -19.93
C SER A 350 14.50 -0.15 -19.47
N THR A 351 14.91 0.29 -18.28
CA THR A 351 14.36 1.46 -17.60
C THR A 351 15.38 2.59 -17.59
N SER A 352 14.91 3.83 -17.71
CA SER A 352 15.77 5.02 -17.71
C SER A 352 15.48 5.95 -16.53
N VAL A 353 16.54 6.46 -15.92
CA VAL A 353 16.49 7.50 -14.88
C VAL A 353 17.33 8.68 -15.35
N GLN A 354 16.75 9.89 -15.39
CA GLN A 354 17.44 11.04 -15.97
C GLN A 354 17.24 12.32 -15.18
N LYS A 355 18.34 13.08 -15.00
CA LYS A 355 18.32 14.47 -14.50
C LYS A 355 17.64 14.63 -13.13
N ILE A 356 17.92 13.72 -12.22
CA ILE A 356 17.46 13.79 -10.83
C ILE A 356 18.56 14.42 -9.98
N ILE A 357 18.18 15.41 -9.18
CA ILE A 357 19.06 16.03 -8.19
C ILE A 357 18.57 15.59 -6.81
N GLU A 358 19.46 15.12 -5.95
CA GLU A 358 19.17 14.63 -4.59
C GLU A 358 20.07 15.31 -3.56
N ASN A 359 19.50 15.71 -2.41
CA ASN A 359 20.27 16.37 -1.35
C ASN A 359 21.01 15.37 -0.44
N TYR A 360 20.31 14.33 0.02
CA TYR A 360 20.77 13.49 1.14
C TYR A 360 20.75 11.98 0.85
N ARG A 361 20.27 11.59 -0.33
CA ARG A 361 19.87 10.20 -0.58
C ARG A 361 20.27 9.77 -1.99
N PRO A 362 20.59 8.48 -2.21
CA PRO A 362 20.80 7.97 -3.56
C PRO A 362 19.49 7.97 -4.36
N VAL A 363 19.59 7.90 -5.69
CA VAL A 363 18.40 7.70 -6.54
C VAL A 363 17.78 6.32 -6.26
N LEU A 364 18.62 5.28 -6.14
CA LEU A 364 18.19 3.93 -5.77
C LEU A 364 18.86 3.52 -4.45
N TYR A 365 18.07 3.29 -3.40
CA TYR A 365 18.53 2.74 -2.13
C TYR A 365 18.05 1.30 -1.97
N ILE A 366 18.97 0.34 -1.90
CA ILE A 366 18.64 -1.09 -1.93
C ILE A 366 19.33 -1.79 -0.77
N VAL A 367 18.55 -2.27 0.19
CA VAL A 367 19.04 -3.10 1.29
C VAL A 367 18.89 -4.58 0.92
N VAL A 368 20.00 -5.31 0.95
CA VAL A 368 20.07 -6.71 0.49
C VAL A 368 20.27 -7.64 1.68
N SER A 369 19.39 -8.63 1.82
CA SER A 369 19.51 -9.70 2.83
C SER A 369 19.48 -11.09 2.17
N GLU A 370 19.62 -12.15 2.96
CA GLU A 370 19.72 -13.55 2.50
C GLU A 370 18.64 -13.99 1.50
N THR A 371 17.44 -13.42 1.59
CA THR A 371 16.30 -13.74 0.70
C THR A 371 16.19 -12.82 -0.52
N SER A 372 16.98 -11.75 -0.59
CA SER A 372 16.89 -10.75 -1.65
C SER A 372 17.54 -11.22 -2.94
N GLN A 373 16.75 -11.18 -4.02
CA GLN A 373 17.21 -11.27 -5.40
C GLN A 373 16.95 -9.94 -6.11
N VAL A 374 18.03 -9.22 -6.42
CA VAL A 374 17.98 -7.93 -7.09
C VAL A 374 18.63 -8.05 -8.47
N THR A 375 17.89 -7.71 -9.53
CA THR A 375 18.37 -7.73 -10.91
C THR A 375 18.09 -6.40 -11.58
N LEU A 376 19.14 -5.75 -12.08
CA LEU A 376 19.06 -4.57 -12.93
C LEU A 376 19.62 -4.95 -14.29
N GLN A 377 18.81 -4.83 -15.34
CA GLN A 377 19.19 -5.19 -16.71
C GLN A 377 18.86 -4.04 -17.67
N TYR A 378 19.80 -3.64 -18.53
CA TYR A 378 19.59 -2.53 -19.48
C TYR A 378 19.13 -1.21 -18.83
N VAL A 379 19.51 -0.99 -17.57
CA VAL A 379 19.14 0.23 -16.83
C VAL A 379 20.08 1.36 -17.19
N ASN A 380 19.55 2.53 -17.56
CA ASN A 380 20.33 3.72 -17.89
C ASN A 380 20.05 4.83 -16.88
N ILE A 381 21.01 5.14 -16.01
CA ILE A 381 20.95 6.26 -15.06
C ILE A 381 21.93 7.34 -15.51
N THR A 382 21.42 8.51 -15.89
CA THR A 382 22.25 9.57 -16.46
C THR A 382 21.94 10.95 -15.93
N SER A 383 22.99 11.75 -15.82
CA SER A 383 22.92 13.19 -15.49
C SER A 383 22.27 13.47 -14.13
N CYS A 384 22.43 12.57 -13.16
CA CYS A 384 21.98 12.78 -11.78
C CYS A 384 23.05 13.50 -10.94
N GLU A 385 22.64 14.31 -9.98
CA GLU A 385 23.54 15.02 -9.05
C GLU A 385 23.14 14.72 -7.60
N ILE A 386 24.08 14.27 -6.76
CA ILE A 386 23.85 13.88 -5.36
C ILE A 386 24.71 14.75 -4.44
N PHE A 387 24.11 15.48 -3.50
CA PHE A 387 24.80 16.41 -2.59
C PHE A 387 25.28 15.79 -1.24
N GLU A 388 25.27 14.47 -1.13
CA GLU A 388 25.82 13.72 0.00
C GLU A 388 26.92 12.74 -0.44
N SER A 389 28.14 12.92 0.08
CA SER A 389 29.32 12.15 -0.35
C SER A 389 29.36 10.71 0.16
N SER A 390 28.58 10.38 1.18
CA SER A 390 28.34 9.00 1.63
C SER A 390 27.40 8.23 0.69
N SER A 391 26.89 8.89 -0.35
CA SER A 391 25.89 8.36 -1.26
C SER A 391 26.41 8.22 -2.70
N GLY A 392 25.60 7.61 -3.55
CA GLY A 392 25.83 7.47 -4.99
C GLY A 392 24.49 7.47 -5.74
N VAL A 393 24.50 7.27 -7.06
CA VAL A 393 23.22 7.07 -7.79
C VAL A 393 22.54 5.75 -7.42
N ILE A 394 23.32 4.76 -6.99
CA ILE A 394 22.84 3.51 -6.40
C ILE A 394 23.61 3.27 -5.10
N HIS A 395 22.89 3.00 -4.01
CA HIS A 395 23.44 2.51 -2.76
C HIS A 395 22.96 1.08 -2.54
N LEU A 396 23.90 0.13 -2.53
CA LEU A 396 23.64 -1.26 -2.17
C LEU A 396 24.11 -1.51 -0.74
N GLN A 397 23.18 -1.57 0.22
CA GLN A 397 23.51 -1.85 1.61
C GLN A 397 23.41 -3.35 1.88
N TYR A 398 24.54 -3.98 2.15
CA TYR A 398 24.58 -5.39 2.56
C TYR A 398 24.18 -5.53 4.03
N TYR A 399 23.25 -6.44 4.33
CA TYR A 399 22.85 -6.77 5.70
C TYR A 399 23.32 -8.16 6.14
N THR A 400 22.88 -9.24 5.47
CA THR A 400 23.18 -10.63 5.89
C THR A 400 23.39 -11.63 4.75
N GLY A 401 23.09 -11.30 3.49
CA GLY A 401 23.19 -12.23 2.35
C GLY A 401 22.55 -11.67 1.07
N GLY A 402 22.24 -12.56 0.12
CA GLY A 402 21.47 -12.23 -1.10
C GLY A 402 22.31 -12.04 -2.36
N THR A 403 21.64 -11.72 -3.47
CA THR A 403 22.29 -11.52 -4.78
C THR A 403 21.85 -10.23 -5.43
N VAL A 404 22.83 -9.47 -5.95
CA VAL A 404 22.60 -8.30 -6.80
C VAL A 404 23.29 -8.54 -8.14
N THR A 405 22.54 -8.46 -9.23
CA THR A 405 23.06 -8.57 -10.60
C THR A 405 22.82 -7.25 -11.33
N LEU A 406 23.89 -6.69 -11.88
CA LEU A 406 23.88 -5.51 -12.77
C LEU A 406 24.36 -5.98 -14.14
N ASP A 407 23.46 -6.07 -15.11
CA ASP A 407 23.75 -6.57 -16.46
C ASP A 407 23.41 -5.52 -17.53
N GLN A 408 24.40 -5.15 -18.35
CA GLN A 408 24.25 -4.19 -19.44
C GLN A 408 23.67 -2.82 -19.00
N CYS A 409 23.94 -2.41 -17.76
CA CYS A 409 23.56 -1.09 -17.23
C CYS A 409 24.53 0.02 -17.67
N GLN A 410 24.03 1.25 -17.74
CA GLN A 410 24.81 2.45 -18.06
C GLN A 410 24.63 3.51 -16.96
N PHE A 411 25.75 3.99 -16.41
CA PHE A 411 25.78 5.07 -15.42
C PHE A 411 26.66 6.19 -15.97
N ARG A 412 26.06 7.27 -16.48
CA ARG A 412 26.79 8.31 -17.24
C ARG A 412 26.51 9.72 -16.71
N TYR A 413 27.54 10.56 -16.69
CA TYR A 413 27.41 11.98 -16.31
C TYR A 413 26.78 12.22 -14.93
N ASN A 414 26.87 11.24 -14.02
CA ASN A 414 26.37 11.36 -12.67
C ASN A 414 27.45 12.03 -11.81
N ILE A 415 27.03 12.94 -10.94
CA ILE A 415 27.91 13.73 -10.08
C ILE A 415 27.53 13.41 -8.63
N VAL A 416 28.53 13.10 -7.81
CA VAL A 416 28.39 12.99 -6.36
C VAL A 416 29.31 14.03 -5.76
N VAL A 417 28.77 14.94 -4.96
CA VAL A 417 29.54 16.00 -4.30
C VAL A 417 29.34 15.94 -2.80
N THR A 418 30.39 16.27 -2.07
CA THR A 418 30.29 16.57 -0.63
C THR A 418 29.86 18.02 -0.49
N TYR A 419 28.96 18.33 0.45
CA TYR A 419 28.58 19.71 0.81
C TYR A 419 29.79 20.61 1.17
N ASN A 420 30.98 20.03 1.37
CA ASN A 420 32.26 20.71 1.64
C ASN A 420 33.37 20.46 0.59
N TYR A 421 33.06 20.00 -0.63
CA TYR A 421 34.10 19.78 -1.63
C TYR A 421 34.63 21.12 -2.19
N GLN A 422 35.78 21.57 -1.69
CA GLN A 422 36.55 22.72 -2.19
C GLN A 422 37.52 22.37 -3.33
N GLY A 423 37.20 21.38 -4.15
CA GLY A 423 37.98 21.03 -5.34
C GLY A 423 37.35 21.60 -6.61
N TYR A 424 38.18 21.95 -7.59
CA TYR A 424 37.67 22.32 -8.92
C TYR A 424 36.82 21.17 -9.48
N LYS A 425 35.63 21.50 -10.00
CA LYS A 425 34.76 20.57 -10.75
C LYS A 425 35.59 19.81 -11.80
N PRO A 426 35.45 18.48 -11.93
CA PRO A 426 36.01 17.75 -13.07
C PRO A 426 35.37 18.18 -14.40
#